data_AF-F6D6L8-F1
#
_entry.id   AF-F6D6L8-F1
#
_cell.length_a   1.000
_cell.length_b   1.000
_cell.length_c   1.000
_cell.angle_alpha   90.00
_cell.angle_beta   90.00
_cell.angle_gamma   90.00
#
_symmetry.space_group_name_H-M   'P 1'
#
loop_
_entity.id
_entity.type
_entity.pdbx_description
1 polymer ?
#
loop_
_entity_poly.entity_id
_entity_poly.type
_entity_poly.pdbx_seq_one_letter_code
_entity_poly.pdbx_strand_id
1 'polypeptide(L)'
;MDIITEIDDFLKNTEHIKEIEVFDKKINKYETELTSLKDEELVSKKYVFSAEDELTKLEDEIQKNQGNNGFEEQIASEKEKIHELETGLSALENRISEKDAVISHLKTEKEELIRKSLLNLHSHIKKEYKKVDAEHKKYLELCNQTKEKRYGLERELLSLKMLVYREYKLRLI
;
A
#
# COMPACT_ATOMS: atom_id res chain seq x y z
N MET A 1 -56.39 88.55 -74.87
CA MET A 1 -55.71 87.71 -73.87
C MET A 1 -55.54 88.63 -72.67
N ASP A 2 -56.29 88.37 -71.60
CA ASP A 2 -56.41 89.26 -70.44
C ASP A 2 -55.22 89.08 -69.50
N ILE A 3 -54.56 90.20 -69.16
CA ILE A 3 -53.39 90.28 -68.28
C ILE A 3 -53.65 89.63 -66.90
N ILE A 4 -54.91 89.63 -66.46
CA ILE A 4 -55.33 89.03 -65.19
C ILE A 4 -55.14 87.50 -65.20
N THR A 5 -55.48 86.84 -66.30
CA THR A 5 -55.30 85.38 -66.46
C THR A 5 -53.82 84.97 -66.45
N GLU A 6 -52.93 85.77 -67.03
CA GLU A 6 -51.48 85.50 -67.02
C GLU A 6 -50.87 85.68 -65.62
N ILE A 7 -51.39 86.63 -64.84
CA ILE A 7 -50.96 86.84 -63.44
C ILE A 7 -51.42 85.67 -62.55
N ASP A 8 -52.65 85.18 -62.72
CA ASP A 8 -53.16 84.03 -61.97
C ASP A 8 -52.39 82.73 -62.29
N ASP A 9 -52.07 82.48 -63.56
CA ASP A 9 -51.25 81.34 -63.96
C ASP A 9 -49.81 81.44 -63.42
N PHE A 10 -49.25 82.65 -63.36
CA PHE A 10 -47.93 82.89 -62.77
C PHE A 10 -47.93 82.66 -61.25
N LEU A 11 -48.96 83.12 -60.53
CA LEU A 11 -49.13 82.90 -59.09
C LEU A 11 -49.29 81.42 -58.76
N LYS A 12 -50.06 80.68 -59.57
CA LYS A 12 -50.26 79.24 -59.42
C LYS A 12 -48.99 78.44 -59.70
N ASN A 13 -48.24 78.82 -60.73
CA ASN A 13 -46.93 78.23 -61.02
C ASN A 13 -45.90 78.49 -59.91
N THR A 14 -45.95 79.66 -59.25
CA THR A 14 -45.07 79.94 -58.11
C THR A 14 -45.45 79.16 -56.85
N GLU A 15 -46.72 78.79 -56.65
CA GLU A 15 -47.11 77.83 -55.60
C GLU A 15 -46.59 76.41 -55.88
N HIS A 16 -46.71 75.94 -57.12
CA HIS A 16 -46.18 74.62 -57.51
C HIS A 16 -44.65 74.55 -57.38
N ILE A 17 -43.92 75.63 -57.67
CA ILE A 17 -42.46 75.68 -57.45
C ILE A 17 -42.13 75.53 -55.95
N LYS A 18 -42.90 76.16 -55.05
CA LYS A 18 -42.70 76.00 -53.60
C LYS A 18 -43.00 74.59 -53.12
N GLU A 19 -44.02 73.93 -53.66
CA GLU A 19 -44.30 72.52 -53.37
C GLU A 19 -43.16 71.60 -53.83
N ILE A 20 -42.62 71.83 -55.03
CA ILE A 20 -41.46 71.09 -55.55
C ILE A 20 -40.26 71.25 -54.61
N GLU A 21 -39.95 72.47 -54.16
CA GLU A 21 -38.86 72.70 -53.19
C GLU A 21 -39.07 71.95 -51.86
N VAL A 22 -40.31 71.80 -51.40
CA VAL A 22 -40.64 71.00 -50.20
C VAL A 22 -40.42 69.51 -50.46
N PHE A 23 -40.79 69.01 -51.64
CA PHE A 23 -40.54 67.62 -52.03
C PHE A 23 -39.05 67.34 -52.19
N ASP A 24 -38.27 68.21 -52.82
CA ASP A 24 -36.81 68.06 -52.95
C ASP A 24 -36.12 68.00 -51.58
N LYS A 25 -36.56 68.84 -50.63
CA LYS A 25 -36.06 68.78 -49.24
C LYS A 25 -36.38 67.44 -48.57
N LYS A 26 -37.57 66.87 -48.80
CA LYS A 26 -37.94 65.55 -48.27
C LYS A 26 -37.15 64.42 -48.93
N ILE A 27 -36.97 64.47 -50.24
CA ILE A 27 -36.18 63.49 -50.99
C ILE A 27 -34.75 63.48 -50.47
N ASN A 28 -34.09 64.64 -50.40
CA ASN A 28 -32.75 64.76 -49.86
C ASN A 28 -32.65 64.20 -48.42
N LYS A 29 -33.65 64.47 -47.57
CA LYS A 29 -33.70 63.91 -46.22
C LYS A 29 -33.78 62.39 -46.24
N TYR A 30 -34.68 61.80 -47.03
CA TYR A 30 -34.81 60.35 -47.13
C TYR A 30 -33.57 59.68 -47.75
N GLU A 31 -32.91 60.32 -48.72
CA GLU A 31 -31.66 59.82 -49.28
C GLU A 31 -30.54 59.78 -48.24
N THR A 32 -30.43 60.80 -47.38
CA THR A 32 -29.48 60.80 -46.26
C THR A 32 -29.80 59.76 -45.19
N GLU A 33 -31.08 59.52 -44.92
CA GLU A 33 -31.51 58.49 -43.96
C GLU A 33 -31.26 57.08 -44.50
N LEU A 34 -31.50 56.88 -45.81
CA LEU A 34 -31.23 55.61 -46.50
C LEU A 34 -29.73 55.27 -46.51
N THR A 35 -28.85 56.26 -46.73
CA THR A 35 -27.40 56.02 -46.66
C THR A 35 -26.95 55.67 -45.25
N SER A 36 -27.45 56.37 -44.22
CA SER A 36 -27.17 56.04 -42.82
C SER A 36 -27.60 54.61 -42.47
N LEU A 37 -28.81 54.21 -42.85
CA LEU A 37 -29.32 52.87 -42.58
C LEU A 37 -28.52 51.77 -43.29
N LYS A 38 -28.02 52.02 -44.51
CA LYS A 38 -27.13 51.08 -45.22
C LYS A 38 -25.80 50.90 -44.49
N ASP A 39 -25.24 51.96 -43.93
CA ASP A 39 -24.01 51.87 -43.15
C ASP A 39 -24.24 51.09 -41.85
N GLU A 40 -25.36 51.34 -41.16
CA GLU A 40 -25.76 50.58 -39.96
C GLU A 40 -26.02 49.10 -40.26
N GLU A 41 -26.65 48.78 -41.40
CA GLU A 41 -26.84 47.40 -41.86
C GLU A 41 -25.49 46.70 -42.09
N LEU A 42 -24.53 47.40 -42.70
CA LEU A 42 -23.21 46.86 -43.00
C LEU A 42 -22.39 46.61 -41.72
N VAL A 43 -22.51 47.50 -40.74
CA VAL A 43 -21.91 47.33 -39.41
C VAL A 43 -22.55 46.15 -38.68
N SER A 44 -23.88 46.06 -38.68
CA SER A 44 -24.61 44.96 -38.03
C SER A 44 -24.27 43.60 -38.64
N LYS A 45 -24.15 43.51 -39.97
CA LYS A 45 -23.70 42.27 -40.65
C LYS A 45 -22.32 41.82 -40.19
N LYS A 46 -21.38 42.75 -39.97
CA LYS A 46 -20.04 42.41 -39.45
C LYS A 46 -20.11 41.87 -38.02
N TYR A 47 -20.96 42.44 -37.18
CA TYR A 47 -21.17 41.93 -35.81
C TYR A 47 -21.75 40.52 -35.80
N VAL A 48 -22.76 40.26 -36.63
CA VAL A 48 -23.33 38.91 -36.77
C VAL A 48 -22.27 37.91 -37.20
N PHE A 49 -21.48 38.24 -38.22
CA PHE A 49 -20.41 37.36 -38.70
C PHE A 49 -19.37 37.05 -37.61
N SER A 50 -19.00 38.05 -36.81
CA SER A 50 -18.08 37.85 -35.68
C SER A 50 -18.68 36.95 -34.59
N ALA A 51 -19.97 37.09 -34.31
CA ALA A 51 -20.66 36.26 -33.33
C ALA A 51 -20.80 34.79 -33.80
N GLU A 52 -21.03 34.58 -35.11
CA GLU A 52 -21.04 33.24 -35.72
C GLU A 52 -19.67 32.54 -35.63
N ASP A 53 -18.59 33.30 -35.86
CA ASP A 53 -17.21 32.81 -35.68
C ASP A 53 -16.87 32.47 -34.21
N GLU A 54 -17.47 33.17 -33.24
CA GLU A 54 -17.31 32.84 -31.82
C GLU A 54 -18.15 31.62 -31.41
N LEU A 55 -19.37 31.52 -31.93
CA LEU A 55 -20.25 30.36 -31.70
C LEU A 55 -19.61 29.07 -32.20
N THR A 56 -19.07 29.07 -33.41
CA THR A 56 -18.39 27.89 -33.98
C THR A 56 -17.19 27.45 -33.15
N LYS A 57 -16.38 28.38 -32.63
CA LYS A 57 -15.26 28.05 -31.72
C LYS A 57 -15.73 27.44 -30.41
N LEU A 58 -16.81 27.98 -29.83
CA LEU A 58 -17.39 27.43 -28.59
C LEU A 58 -17.99 26.04 -28.81
N GLU A 59 -18.64 25.80 -29.95
CA GLU A 59 -19.13 24.47 -30.33
C GLU A 59 -18.00 23.45 -30.44
N ASP A 60 -16.88 23.82 -31.08
CA ASP A 60 -15.68 22.99 -31.18
C ASP A 60 -15.06 22.67 -29.80
N GLU A 61 -15.03 23.65 -28.89
CA GLU A 61 -14.53 23.45 -27.52
C GLU A 61 -15.43 22.52 -26.70
N ILE A 62 -16.76 22.67 -26.82
CA ILE A 62 -17.73 21.78 -26.16
C ILE A 62 -17.56 20.35 -26.68
N GLN A 63 -17.40 20.16 -27.99
CA GLN A 63 -17.26 18.84 -28.59
C GLN A 63 -15.96 18.14 -28.17
N LYS A 64 -14.85 18.89 -28.04
CA LYS A 64 -13.60 18.38 -27.45
C LYS A 64 -13.77 17.96 -26.00
N ASN A 65 -14.51 18.73 -25.20
CA ASN A 65 -14.76 18.40 -23.79
C ASN A 65 -15.74 17.24 -23.61
N GLN A 66 -16.69 17.03 -24.52
CA GLN A 66 -17.59 15.87 -24.52
C GLN A 66 -16.89 14.56 -24.93
N GLY A 67 -15.74 14.63 -25.61
CA GLY A 67 -14.89 13.48 -25.92
C GLY A 67 -14.14 12.86 -24.72
N ASN A 68 -14.31 13.39 -23.50
CA ASN A 68 -13.59 12.98 -22.28
C ASN A 68 -14.05 11.64 -21.65
N ASN A 69 -14.77 10.79 -22.40
CA ASN A 69 -15.15 9.43 -21.94
C ASN A 69 -13.94 8.56 -21.54
N GLY A 70 -12.72 8.92 -21.97
CA GLY A 70 -11.49 8.21 -21.57
C GLY A 70 -11.16 8.31 -20.07
N PHE A 71 -11.59 9.35 -19.37
CA PHE A 71 -11.36 9.45 -17.93
C PHE A 71 -12.28 8.52 -17.14
N GLU A 72 -13.53 8.33 -17.57
CA GLU A 72 -14.45 7.40 -16.92
C GLU A 72 -13.99 5.95 -17.07
N GLU A 73 -13.51 5.58 -18.25
CA GLU A 73 -12.91 4.26 -18.50
C GLU A 73 -11.62 4.04 -17.70
N GLN A 74 -10.76 5.06 -17.59
CA GLN A 74 -9.56 4.99 -16.75
C GLN A 74 -9.92 4.83 -15.26
N ILE A 75 -10.90 5.59 -14.76
CA ILE A 75 -11.37 5.48 -13.37
C ILE A 75 -11.96 4.08 -13.12
N ALA A 76 -12.73 3.54 -14.05
CA ALA A 76 -13.27 2.19 -13.95
C ALA A 76 -12.15 1.14 -13.90
N SER A 77 -11.16 1.25 -14.79
CA SER A 77 -10.00 0.35 -14.83
C SER A 77 -9.16 0.41 -13.55
N GLU A 78 -8.94 1.61 -13.01
CA GLU A 78 -8.20 1.76 -11.75
C GLU A 78 -8.97 1.22 -10.55
N LYS A 79 -10.30 1.40 -10.51
CA LYS A 79 -11.14 0.79 -9.46
C LYS A 79 -11.06 -0.73 -9.50
N GLU A 80 -11.05 -1.33 -10.68
CA GLU A 80 -10.93 -2.78 -10.84
C GLU A 80 -9.56 -3.28 -10.35
N LYS A 81 -8.47 -2.58 -10.70
CA LYS A 81 -7.13 -2.87 -10.16
C LYS A 81 -7.05 -2.75 -8.65
N ILE A 82 -7.69 -1.74 -8.06
CA ILE A 82 -7.75 -1.57 -6.60
C ILE A 82 -8.45 -2.78 -5.98
N HIS A 83 -9.59 -3.20 -6.55
CA HIS A 83 -10.32 -4.36 -6.05
C HIS A 83 -9.46 -5.65 -6.14
N GLU A 84 -8.77 -5.88 -7.25
CA GLU A 84 -7.85 -7.01 -7.39
C GLU A 84 -6.75 -6.98 -6.33
N LEU A 85 -6.14 -5.81 -6.09
CA LEU A 85 -5.11 -5.64 -5.07
C LEU A 85 -5.66 -5.90 -3.66
N GLU A 86 -6.86 -5.42 -3.34
CA GLU A 86 -7.51 -5.67 -2.04
C GLU A 86 -7.77 -7.17 -1.81
N THR A 87 -8.25 -7.88 -2.84
CA THR A 87 -8.45 -9.34 -2.74
C THR A 87 -7.13 -10.09 -2.59
N GLY A 88 -6.10 -9.67 -3.31
CA GLY A 88 -4.74 -10.21 -3.18
C GLY A 88 -4.15 -9.97 -1.78
N LEU A 89 -4.37 -8.79 -1.21
CA LEU A 89 -3.93 -8.43 0.13
C LEU A 89 -4.62 -9.31 1.18
N SER A 90 -5.94 -9.45 1.11
CA SER A 90 -6.70 -10.33 2.02
C SER A 90 -6.25 -11.79 1.93
N ALA A 91 -5.97 -12.30 0.72
CA ALA A 91 -5.45 -13.66 0.55
C ALA A 91 -4.05 -13.82 1.18
N LEU A 92 -3.19 -12.81 1.08
CA LEU A 92 -1.88 -12.80 1.71
C LEU A 92 -1.97 -12.76 3.24
N GLU A 93 -2.85 -11.95 3.81
CA GLU A 93 -3.10 -11.88 5.25
C GLU A 93 -3.56 -13.23 5.82
N ASN A 94 -4.45 -13.92 5.12
CA ASN A 94 -4.87 -15.27 5.49
C ASN A 94 -3.68 -16.23 5.47
N ARG A 95 -2.85 -16.18 4.43
CA ARG A 95 -1.66 -17.04 4.31
C ARG A 95 -0.62 -16.78 5.38
N ILE A 96 -0.45 -15.51 5.78
CA ILE A 96 0.43 -15.12 6.90
C ILE A 96 -0.12 -15.73 8.20
N SER A 97 -1.41 -15.57 8.46
CA SER A 97 -2.07 -16.09 9.67
C SER A 97 -1.93 -17.62 9.78
N GLU A 98 -2.11 -18.35 8.68
CA GLU A 98 -1.89 -19.80 8.63
C GLU A 98 -0.43 -20.16 8.95
N LYS A 99 0.54 -19.42 8.40
CA LYS A 99 1.96 -19.67 8.67
C LYS A 99 2.34 -19.38 10.11
N ASP A 100 1.79 -18.34 10.72
CA ASP A 100 2.00 -18.01 12.13
C ASP A 100 1.44 -19.09 13.06
N ALA A 101 0.27 -19.65 12.73
CA ALA A 101 -0.29 -20.79 13.45
C ALA A 101 0.63 -22.03 13.37
N VAL A 102 1.15 -22.35 12.18
CA VAL A 102 2.11 -23.44 12.00
C VAL A 102 3.39 -23.21 12.78
N ILE A 103 3.96 -21.99 12.74
CA ILE A 103 5.16 -21.65 13.50
C ILE A 103 4.93 -21.83 15.00
N SER A 104 3.78 -21.37 15.49
CA SER A 104 3.41 -21.51 16.90
C SER A 104 3.32 -22.98 17.31
N HIS A 105 2.70 -23.82 16.47
CA HIS A 105 2.63 -25.26 16.70
C HIS A 105 4.02 -25.90 16.74
N LEU A 106 4.89 -25.61 15.76
CA LEU A 106 6.26 -26.14 15.71
C LEU A 106 7.10 -25.70 16.92
N LYS A 107 6.91 -24.48 17.43
CA LYS A 107 7.57 -24.02 18.67
C LYS A 107 7.15 -24.88 19.86
N THR A 108 5.85 -25.13 20.02
CA THR A 108 5.34 -25.96 21.11
C THR A 108 5.84 -27.40 21.01
N GLU A 109 5.86 -27.99 19.81
CA GLU A 109 6.36 -29.35 19.59
C GLU A 109 7.86 -29.45 19.91
N LYS A 110 8.65 -28.47 19.48
CA LYS A 110 10.08 -28.39 19.79
C LYS A 110 10.32 -28.33 21.29
N GLU A 111 9.61 -27.48 22.02
CA GLU A 111 9.73 -27.35 23.47
C GLU A 111 9.37 -28.66 24.19
N GLU A 112 8.31 -29.34 23.74
CA GLU A 112 7.90 -30.61 24.31
C GLU A 112 8.95 -31.71 24.07
N LEU A 113 9.55 -31.75 22.87
CA LEU A 113 10.61 -32.69 22.53
C LEU A 113 11.87 -32.44 23.37
N ILE A 114 12.27 -31.18 23.54
CA ILE A 114 13.38 -30.79 24.41
C ILE A 114 13.10 -31.20 25.86
N ARG A 115 11.89 -30.95 26.36
CA ARG A 115 11.50 -31.34 27.72
C ARG A 115 11.56 -32.85 27.91
N LYS A 116 11.03 -33.64 26.95
CA LYS A 116 11.05 -35.11 26.99
C LYS A 116 12.48 -35.65 26.97
N SER A 117 13.35 -35.11 26.12
CA SER A 117 14.75 -35.56 26.02
C SER A 117 15.53 -35.25 27.30
N LEU A 118 15.35 -34.05 27.88
CA LEU A 118 15.95 -33.66 29.16
C LEU A 118 15.51 -34.56 30.31
N LEU A 119 14.21 -34.88 30.39
CA LEU A 119 13.68 -35.80 31.41
C LEU A 119 14.29 -37.21 31.28
N ASN A 120 14.40 -37.71 30.04
CA ASN A 120 15.01 -39.01 29.77
C ASN A 120 16.49 -39.03 30.15
N LEU A 121 17.24 -37.98 29.78
CA LEU A 121 18.65 -37.84 30.13
C LEU A 121 18.84 -37.77 31.66
N HIS A 122 18.04 -36.97 32.35
CA HIS A 122 18.09 -36.86 33.81
C HIS A 122 17.81 -38.20 34.49
N SER A 123 16.79 -38.93 34.01
CA SER A 123 16.46 -40.27 34.50
C SER A 123 17.62 -41.26 34.30
N HIS A 124 18.27 -41.20 33.13
CA HIS A 124 19.42 -42.06 32.82
C HIS A 124 20.62 -41.75 33.72
N ILE A 125 21.01 -40.48 33.84
CA ILE A 125 22.10 -40.04 34.72
C ILE A 125 21.82 -40.44 36.17
N LYS A 126 20.59 -40.26 36.66
CA LYS A 126 20.20 -40.66 38.02
C LYS A 126 20.34 -42.17 38.25
N LYS A 127 20.05 -43.00 37.25
CA LYS A 127 20.24 -44.45 37.33
C LYS A 127 21.72 -44.82 37.36
N GLU A 128 22.53 -44.22 36.48
CA GLU A 128 23.97 -44.47 36.43
C GLU A 128 24.66 -44.02 37.72
N TYR A 129 24.31 -42.85 38.25
CA TYR A 129 24.84 -42.37 39.53
C TYR A 129 24.57 -43.35 40.68
N LYS A 130 23.35 -43.91 40.75
CA LYS A 130 23.01 -44.93 41.75
C LYS A 130 23.84 -46.21 41.60
N LYS A 131 24.13 -46.64 40.37
CA LYS A 131 24.99 -47.80 40.13
C LYS A 131 26.41 -47.53 40.61
N VAL A 132 26.98 -46.38 40.24
CA VAL A 132 28.32 -45.96 40.65
C VAL A 132 28.43 -45.88 42.18
N ASP A 133 27.43 -45.30 42.85
CA ASP A 133 27.42 -45.22 44.32
C ASP A 133 27.37 -46.61 44.98
N ALA A 134 26.60 -47.54 44.41
CA ALA A 134 26.55 -48.92 44.89
C ALA A 134 27.87 -49.68 44.66
N GLU A 135 28.49 -49.53 43.49
CA GLU A 135 29.80 -50.10 43.17
C GLU A 135 30.89 -49.52 44.07
N HIS A 136 30.85 -48.22 44.34
CA HIS A 136 31.78 -47.56 45.25
C HIS A 136 31.68 -48.11 46.67
N LYS A 137 30.46 -48.32 47.19
CA LYS A 137 30.24 -48.96 48.49
C LYS A 137 30.83 -50.37 48.53
N LYS A 138 30.58 -51.17 47.51
CA LYS A 138 31.15 -52.53 47.39
C LYS A 138 32.68 -52.51 47.34
N TYR A 139 33.27 -51.55 46.63
CA TYR A 139 34.73 -51.35 46.60
C TYR A 139 35.28 -51.04 47.99
N LEU A 140 34.64 -50.14 48.75
CA LEU A 140 35.04 -49.81 50.12
C LEU A 140 34.98 -51.02 51.06
N GLU A 141 33.92 -51.82 50.97
CA GLU A 141 33.79 -53.07 51.73
C GLU A 141 34.93 -54.04 51.43
N LEU A 142 35.23 -54.28 50.15
CA LEU A 142 36.34 -55.15 49.73
C LEU A 142 37.70 -54.62 50.21
N CYS A 143 37.92 -53.30 50.15
CA CYS A 143 39.12 -52.68 50.69
C CYS A 143 39.26 -52.91 52.20
N ASN A 144 38.17 -52.78 52.95
CA ASN A 144 38.17 -53.01 54.39
C ASN A 144 38.44 -54.49 54.71
N GLN A 145 37.76 -55.43 54.04
CA GLN A 145 38.00 -56.87 54.21
C GLN A 145 39.45 -57.24 53.89
N THR A 146 40.03 -56.65 52.85
CA THR A 146 41.43 -56.89 52.47
C THR A 146 42.40 -56.35 53.52
N LYS A 147 42.13 -55.16 54.07
CA LYS A 147 42.90 -54.60 55.19
C LYS A 147 42.83 -55.49 56.43
N GLU A 148 41.64 -55.96 56.80
CA GLU A 148 41.44 -56.85 57.94
C GLU A 148 42.20 -58.16 57.77
N LYS A 149 42.11 -58.81 56.60
CA LYS A 149 42.89 -60.02 56.29
C LYS A 149 44.39 -59.78 56.37
N ARG A 150 44.87 -58.65 55.83
CA ARG A 150 46.29 -58.28 55.91
C ARG A 150 46.74 -58.11 57.36
N TYR A 151 45.97 -57.37 58.17
CA TYR A 151 46.28 -57.21 59.59
C TYR A 151 46.23 -58.53 60.37
N GLY A 152 45.32 -59.44 60.00
CA GLY A 152 45.28 -60.81 60.53
C GLY A 152 46.56 -61.57 60.24
N LEU A 153 46.98 -61.63 58.97
CA LEU A 153 48.21 -62.29 58.55
C LEU A 153 49.46 -61.67 59.18
N GLU A 154 49.54 -60.34 59.31
CA GLU A 154 50.64 -59.66 59.99
C GLU A 154 50.75 -60.08 61.46
N ARG A 155 49.61 -60.24 62.16
CA ARG A 155 49.59 -60.75 63.54
C ARG A 155 50.03 -62.20 63.62
N GLU A 156 49.51 -63.08 62.76
CA GLU A 156 49.90 -64.49 62.72
C GLU A 156 51.39 -64.66 62.43
N LEU A 157 51.93 -63.92 61.46
CA LEU A 157 53.35 -63.90 61.13
C LEU A 157 54.20 -63.45 62.33
N LEU A 158 53.76 -62.42 63.05
CA LEU A 158 54.45 -61.95 64.25
C LEU A 158 54.45 -63.02 65.34
N SER A 159 53.32 -63.69 65.59
CA SER A 159 53.22 -64.79 66.53
C SER A 159 54.14 -65.96 66.15
N LEU A 160 54.19 -66.33 64.88
CA LEU A 160 55.07 -67.37 64.36
C LEU A 160 56.55 -66.97 64.53
N LYS A 161 56.91 -65.72 64.18
CA LYS A 161 58.26 -65.16 64.38
C LYS A 161 58.68 -65.27 65.85
N MET A 162 57.78 -64.94 66.78
CA MET A 162 58.03 -65.05 68.22
C MET A 162 58.19 -66.50 68.70
N LEU A 163 57.38 -67.43 68.18
CA LEU A 163 57.46 -68.85 68.54
C LEU A 163 58.77 -69.47 68.06
N VAL A 164 59.14 -69.25 66.79
CA VAL A 164 60.39 -69.77 66.22
C VAL A 164 61.61 -69.24 66.98
N TYR A 165 61.61 -67.95 67.32
CA TYR A 165 62.67 -67.36 68.13
C TYR A 165 62.73 -67.97 69.54
N ARG A 166 61.57 -68.26 70.15
CA ARG A 166 61.51 -68.87 71.49
C ARG A 166 62.08 -70.28 71.50
N GLU A 167 61.58 -71.14 70.61
CA GLU A 167 61.89 -72.58 70.58
C GLU A 167 63.27 -72.86 70.00
N TYR A 168 63.63 -72.20 68.90
CA TYR A 168 64.84 -72.54 68.13
C TYR A 168 65.95 -71.49 68.24
N LYS A 169 65.71 -70.35 68.91
CA LYS A 169 66.64 -69.20 68.98
C LYS A 169 67.07 -68.65 67.61
N LEU A 170 66.29 -68.95 66.57
CA LEU A 170 66.51 -68.48 65.20
C LEU A 170 65.57 -67.30 64.90
N ARG A 171 66.08 -66.32 64.15
CA ARG A 171 65.25 -65.20 63.66
C ARG A 171 64.68 -65.57 62.30
N LEU A 172 63.35 -65.71 62.24
CA LEU A 172 62.65 -65.86 60.96
C LEU A 172 62.60 -64.49 60.27
N ILE A 173 63.27 -64.37 59.12
CA ILE A 173 63.29 -63.14 58.29
C ILE A 173 62.01 -63.07 57.48
#